data_AF-A0AAN8QEE3-F1
#
_entry.id   AF-A0AAN8QEE3-F1
#
_cell.length_a   1.000
_cell.length_b   1.000
_cell.length_c   1.000
_cell.angle_alpha   90.00
_cell.angle_beta   90.00
_cell.angle_gamma   90.00
#
_symmetry.space_group_name_H-M   'P 1'
#
loop_
_entity.id
_entity.type
_entity.pdbx_description
1 polymer ?
#
loop_
_entity_poly.entity_id
_entity_poly.type
_entity_poly.pdbx_seq_one_letter_code
_entity_poly.pdbx_strand_id
1 'polypeptide(L)'
;MYSGLLPKENDKSLDCLPGISEEKWQKFKELQKKKYEIKTMKLPQKRQQGRRRHKKDDESGTKNMESNNEREPQVEHDKHWEGLTQYFGINDRFQPPACYKPAPKSSLEKSIESAIAEGDFGKAEEMSDRLATRELAVKIAQAADCRDFVQSKQEAEASRAAQKRKKQIAWGFEAKQRWETKSNMGYM
;
A
#
# COMPACT_ATOMS: atom_id res chain seq x y z
N MET A 1 16.66 74.87 14.37
CA MET A 1 17.19 73.66 15.04
C MET A 1 16.30 72.51 14.66
N TYR A 2 16.88 71.48 14.03
CA TYR A 2 16.22 70.22 13.72
C TYR A 2 15.78 69.52 15.01
N SER A 3 14.57 68.94 15.01
CA SER A 3 14.32 67.60 15.55
C SER A 3 12.87 67.21 15.27
N GLY A 4 12.72 66.19 14.44
CA GLY A 4 11.46 65.51 14.21
C GLY A 4 11.09 64.64 15.41
N LEU A 5 9.79 64.49 15.64
CA LEU A 5 9.23 63.48 16.53
C LEU A 5 8.31 62.60 15.69
N LEU A 6 8.86 61.48 15.23
CA LEU A 6 8.13 60.28 14.84
C LEU A 6 7.26 59.82 16.01
N PRO A 7 6.00 59.42 15.77
CA PRO A 7 5.29 58.53 16.68
C PRO A 7 5.99 57.18 16.72
N LYS A 8 6.28 56.71 17.93
CA LYS A 8 6.77 55.36 18.21
C LYS A 8 5.73 54.32 17.80
N GLU A 9 6.00 53.56 16.75
CA GLU A 9 5.35 52.28 16.52
C GLU A 9 6.13 51.20 17.28
N ASN A 10 5.74 50.98 18.54
CA ASN A 10 6.06 49.76 19.25
C ASN A 10 4.88 48.79 19.12
N ASP A 11 5.22 47.59 18.66
CA ASP A 11 4.65 46.31 19.07
C ASP A 11 3.19 46.04 18.71
N LYS A 12 3.01 45.56 17.47
CA LYS A 12 2.02 44.51 17.20
C LYS A 12 2.77 43.26 16.78
N SER A 13 3.13 42.47 17.79
CA SER A 13 3.55 41.09 17.62
C SER A 13 2.52 40.38 16.74
N LEU A 14 3.02 39.70 15.71
CA LEU A 14 2.25 38.99 14.69
C LEU A 14 1.40 37.88 15.32
N ASP A 15 0.18 38.26 15.70
CA ASP A 15 -1.07 37.51 15.83
C ASP A 15 -0.93 36.03 16.23
N CYS A 16 -0.98 35.79 17.54
CA CYS A 16 -1.51 34.54 18.08
C CYS A 16 -3.03 34.50 17.88
N LEU A 17 -3.59 33.40 17.38
CA LEU A 17 -5.05 33.26 17.24
C LEU A 17 -5.74 33.38 18.61
N PRO A 18 -6.92 34.04 18.71
CA PRO A 18 -7.64 34.17 19.97
C PRO A 18 -7.93 32.79 20.58
N GLY A 19 -7.50 32.54 21.81
CA GLY A 19 -7.72 31.29 22.54
C GLY A 19 -6.55 30.31 22.56
N ILE A 20 -5.41 30.63 21.96
CA ILE A 20 -4.17 29.84 22.04
C ILE A 20 -3.19 30.53 22.99
N SER A 21 -2.65 29.79 23.96
CA SER A 21 -1.57 30.30 24.83
C SER A 21 -0.34 30.67 23.99
N GLU A 22 0.29 31.79 24.32
CA GLU A 22 1.47 32.32 23.61
C GLU A 22 2.62 31.29 23.54
N GLU A 23 2.83 30.52 24.61
CA GLU A 23 3.81 29.43 24.66
C GLU A 23 3.53 28.34 23.62
N LYS A 24 2.24 27.99 23.44
CA LYS A 24 1.84 26.98 22.45
C LYS A 24 2.03 27.49 21.03
N TRP A 25 1.81 28.79 20.82
CA TRP A 25 2.01 29.45 19.53
C TRP A 25 3.49 29.54 19.16
N GLN A 26 4.36 29.91 20.12
CA GLN A 26 5.80 29.91 19.92
C GLN A 26 6.32 28.51 19.58
N LYS A 27 5.88 27.48 20.33
CA LYS A 27 6.23 26.08 20.03
C LYS A 27 5.79 25.64 18.64
N PHE A 28 4.62 26.09 18.18
CA PHE A 28 4.14 25.81 16.82
C PHE A 28 5.04 26.45 15.75
N LYS A 29 5.45 27.71 15.94
CA LYS A 29 6.38 28.40 15.02
C LYS A 29 7.75 27.72 14.97
N GLU A 30 8.27 27.29 16.11
CA GLU A 30 9.52 26.51 16.18
C GLU A 30 9.43 25.20 15.41
N LEU A 31 8.32 24.47 15.56
CA LEU A 31 8.09 23.21 14.84
C LEU A 31 7.98 23.41 13.33
N GLN A 32 7.34 24.49 12.89
CA GLN A 32 7.34 24.85 11.47
C GLN A 32 8.74 25.12 10.95
N LYS A 33 9.54 25.90 11.68
CA LYS A 33 10.93 26.21 11.30
C LYS A 33 11.78 24.93 11.18
N LYS A 34 11.71 24.04 12.16
CA LYS A 34 12.40 22.73 12.12
C LYS A 34 11.99 21.86 10.93
N LYS A 35 10.70 21.86 10.55
CA LYS A 35 10.21 21.14 9.35
C LYS A 35 10.87 21.68 8.07
N TYR A 36 11.01 23.00 7.95
CA TYR A 36 11.66 23.61 6.79
C TYR A 36 13.16 23.30 6.77
N GLU A 37 13.86 23.34 7.92
CA GLU A 37 15.27 22.99 8.04
C GLU A 37 15.56 21.53 7.65
N ILE A 38 14.71 20.59 8.09
CA ILE A 38 14.83 19.17 7.70
C ILE A 38 14.57 19.01 6.19
N LYS A 39 13.63 19.77 5.63
CA LYS A 39 13.31 19.73 4.19
C LYS A 39 14.45 20.32 3.36
N THR A 40 15.12 21.36 3.82
CA THR A 40 16.27 21.97 3.14
C THR A 40 17.55 21.13 3.28
N MET A 41 17.74 20.42 4.39
CA MET A 41 18.88 19.50 4.55
C MET A 41 18.77 18.19 3.76
N LYS A 42 17.55 17.79 3.34
CA LYS A 42 17.33 16.49 2.66
C LYS A 42 17.56 16.48 1.15
N LEU A 43 17.89 17.59 0.48
CA LEU A 43 18.38 17.58 -0.92
C LEU A 43 19.34 18.75 -1.17
N PRO A 44 20.52 18.55 -1.81
CA PRO A 44 20.72 17.61 -2.91
C PRO A 44 21.99 16.73 -2.81
N GLN A 45 21.84 15.41 -2.99
CA GLN A 45 22.87 14.59 -3.63
C GLN A 45 22.22 13.63 -4.63
N LYS A 46 22.00 14.13 -5.85
CA LYS A 46 22.11 13.25 -7.02
C LYS A 46 23.59 12.97 -7.22
N ARG A 47 24.03 11.73 -6.99
CA ARG A 47 25.23 11.19 -7.63
C ARG A 47 24.78 10.15 -8.66
N GLN A 48 24.60 10.65 -9.88
CA GLN A 48 24.73 9.84 -11.08
C GLN A 48 26.18 9.34 -11.15
N GLN A 49 26.41 8.03 -11.09
CA GLN A 49 27.57 7.40 -11.72
C GLN A 49 27.10 6.85 -13.07
N GLY A 50 27.03 7.73 -14.06
CA GLY A 50 26.97 7.34 -15.46
C GLY A 50 28.36 6.96 -15.93
N ARG A 51 28.59 5.68 -16.23
CA ARG A 51 29.72 5.26 -17.06
C ARG A 51 29.35 5.53 -18.53
N ARG A 52 29.99 6.57 -19.06
CA ARG A 52 30.16 6.93 -20.47
C ARG A 52 30.27 5.65 -21.34
N ARG A 53 29.63 5.54 -22.51
CA ARG A 53 29.89 6.30 -23.74
C ARG A 53 28.72 6.10 -24.71
N HIS A 54 28.11 7.17 -25.20
CA HIS A 54 27.58 7.21 -26.56
C HIS A 54 27.69 8.64 -27.07
N LYS A 55 28.57 8.84 -28.05
CA LYS A 55 28.47 9.94 -29.00
C LYS A 55 29.11 9.49 -30.31
N LYS A 56 28.26 9.15 -31.28
CA LYS A 56 28.10 9.86 -32.54
C LYS A 56 27.01 9.18 -33.37
N ASP A 57 25.96 9.95 -33.62
CA ASP A 57 25.22 10.13 -34.87
C ASP A 57 25.70 9.26 -36.05
N ASP A 58 24.83 8.38 -36.56
CA ASP A 58 24.19 8.50 -37.88
C ASP A 58 23.49 7.18 -38.28
N GLU A 59 22.35 7.35 -38.95
CA GLU A 59 21.56 6.46 -39.81
C GLU A 59 21.69 4.92 -39.74
N SER A 60 20.49 4.31 -39.76
CA SER A 60 20.14 3.00 -40.34
C SER A 60 20.42 1.73 -39.52
N GLY A 61 19.41 0.85 -39.51
CA GLY A 61 19.61 -0.59 -39.30
C GLY A 61 18.87 -1.18 -38.10
N THR A 62 17.64 -1.62 -38.35
CA THR A 62 16.95 -2.70 -37.63
C THR A 62 17.89 -3.79 -37.12
N LYS A 63 18.08 -3.94 -35.80
CA LYS A 63 18.53 -5.20 -35.17
C LYS A 63 17.94 -5.34 -33.76
N ASN A 64 17.01 -6.30 -33.64
CA ASN A 64 16.64 -6.96 -32.38
C ASN A 64 17.92 -7.37 -31.63
N MET A 65 18.01 -7.01 -30.35
CA MET A 65 19.01 -7.53 -29.43
C MET A 65 18.29 -7.99 -28.17
N GLU A 66 17.95 -9.28 -28.14
CA GLU A 66 17.54 -10.01 -26.95
C GLU A 66 18.67 -9.97 -25.92
N SER A 67 18.51 -9.15 -24.88
CA SER A 67 19.33 -9.23 -23.67
C SER A 67 18.82 -10.37 -22.79
N ASN A 68 19.57 -11.47 -22.80
CA ASN A 68 19.29 -12.73 -22.10
C ASN A 68 19.48 -12.67 -20.56
N ASN A 69 19.15 -11.54 -19.92
CA ASN A 69 19.23 -11.31 -18.47
C ASN A 69 17.88 -10.95 -17.82
N GLU A 70 16.78 -11.02 -18.56
CA GLU A 70 15.42 -10.67 -18.09
C GLU A 70 14.61 -11.85 -17.55
N ARG A 71 15.08 -13.09 -17.76
CA ARG A 71 14.27 -14.29 -17.48
C ARG A 71 14.02 -14.56 -15.99
N GLU A 72 14.95 -14.25 -15.09
CA GLU A 72 14.73 -14.55 -13.66
C GLU A 72 13.75 -13.61 -12.94
N PRO A 73 13.81 -12.27 -13.12
CA PRO A 73 12.85 -11.35 -12.51
C PRO A 73 11.40 -11.56 -13.00
N GLN A 74 11.23 -11.96 -14.26
CA GLN A 74 9.91 -12.23 -14.83
C GLN A 74 9.27 -13.47 -14.21
N VAL A 75 10.03 -14.56 -14.08
CA VAL A 75 9.52 -15.82 -13.51
C VAL A 75 9.09 -15.66 -12.05
N GLU A 76 9.79 -14.86 -11.24
CA GLU A 76 9.40 -14.58 -9.86
C GLU A 76 8.15 -13.70 -9.76
N HIS A 77 8.08 -12.67 -10.61
CA HIS A 77 6.92 -11.78 -10.71
C HIS A 77 5.68 -12.57 -11.15
N ASP A 78 5.81 -13.46 -12.13
CA ASP A 78 4.72 -14.29 -12.62
C ASP A 78 4.19 -15.23 -11.54
N LYS A 79 5.07 -15.88 -10.77
CA LYS A 79 4.68 -16.69 -9.60
C LYS A 79 3.96 -15.87 -8.53
N HIS A 80 4.41 -14.62 -8.31
CA HIS A 80 3.75 -13.72 -7.36
C HIS A 80 2.31 -13.38 -7.81
N TRP A 81 2.12 -13.13 -9.10
CA TRP A 81 0.81 -12.88 -9.68
C TRP A 81 -0.08 -14.11 -9.70
N GLU A 82 0.44 -15.29 -10.06
CA GLU A 82 -0.29 -16.56 -10.00
C GLU A 82 -0.82 -16.86 -8.60
N GLY A 83 -0.01 -16.60 -7.56
CA GLY A 83 -0.46 -16.75 -6.18
C GLY A 83 -1.55 -15.76 -5.79
N LEU A 84 -1.54 -14.55 -6.37
CA LEU A 84 -2.53 -13.51 -6.06
C LEU A 84 -3.85 -13.71 -6.82
N THR A 85 -3.79 -14.17 -8.07
CA THR A 85 -4.98 -14.38 -8.91
C THR A 85 -5.93 -15.42 -8.33
N GLN A 86 -5.41 -16.39 -7.57
CA GLN A 86 -6.21 -17.35 -6.81
C GLN A 86 -7.21 -16.67 -5.86
N TYR A 87 -6.90 -15.47 -5.34
CA TYR A 87 -7.75 -14.75 -4.40
C TYR A 87 -8.76 -13.79 -5.07
N PHE A 88 -8.71 -13.63 -6.39
CA PHE A 88 -9.70 -12.82 -7.09
C PHE A 88 -11.10 -13.48 -7.02
N GLY A 89 -12.12 -12.67 -6.73
CA GLY A 89 -13.52 -13.10 -6.74
C GLY A 89 -13.93 -14.08 -5.63
N ILE A 90 -13.03 -14.49 -4.72
CA ILE A 90 -13.38 -15.36 -3.58
C ILE A 90 -14.50 -14.72 -2.75
N ASN A 91 -14.43 -13.41 -2.54
CA ASN A 91 -15.38 -12.66 -1.72
C ASN A 91 -16.64 -12.22 -2.46
N ASP A 92 -16.75 -12.41 -3.78
CA ASP A 92 -17.93 -11.97 -4.54
C ASP A 92 -19.21 -12.69 -4.10
N ARG A 93 -19.08 -13.89 -3.52
CA ARG A 93 -20.20 -14.64 -2.92
C ARG A 93 -20.81 -13.94 -1.70
N PHE A 94 -20.05 -13.09 -1.03
CA PHE A 94 -20.54 -12.31 0.12
C PHE A 94 -21.13 -10.97 -0.30
N GLN A 95 -21.08 -10.62 -1.59
CA GLN A 95 -21.81 -9.47 -2.08
C GLN A 95 -23.31 -9.78 -2.01
N PRO A 96 -24.13 -8.81 -1.57
CA PRO A 96 -25.57 -9.01 -1.55
C PRO A 96 -26.06 -9.34 -2.97
N PRO A 97 -27.09 -10.20 -3.11
CA PRO A 97 -27.71 -10.45 -4.41
C PRO A 97 -28.04 -9.12 -5.10
N ALA A 98 -27.94 -9.10 -6.43
CA ALA A 98 -28.27 -7.93 -7.23
C ALA A 98 -29.64 -7.39 -6.79
N CYS A 99 -29.62 -6.23 -6.13
CA CYS A 99 -30.83 -5.63 -5.60
C CYS A 99 -31.63 -5.02 -6.75
N TYR A 100 -32.95 -4.88 -6.58
CA TYR A 100 -33.86 -4.31 -7.59
C TYR A 100 -33.46 -2.91 -8.06
N LYS A 101 -32.64 -2.19 -7.30
CA LYS A 101 -32.13 -0.87 -7.64
C LYS A 101 -30.62 -0.97 -7.89
N PRO A 102 -30.11 -0.53 -9.04
CA PRO A 102 -28.67 -0.54 -9.28
C PRO A 102 -27.96 0.35 -8.26
N ALA A 103 -26.71 0.01 -7.96
CA ALA A 103 -25.85 0.85 -7.14
C ALA A 103 -25.74 2.26 -7.76
N PRO A 104 -25.61 3.30 -6.94
CA PRO A 104 -25.42 4.65 -7.46
C PRO A 104 -24.13 4.72 -8.26
N LYS A 105 -24.21 5.28 -9.47
CA LYS A 105 -23.06 5.41 -10.36
C LYS A 105 -21.92 6.21 -9.73
N SER A 106 -20.69 5.78 -9.97
CA SER A 106 -19.46 6.49 -9.60
C SER A 106 -19.38 7.85 -10.29
N SER A 107 -18.62 8.79 -9.71
CA SER A 107 -18.40 10.10 -10.34
C SER A 107 -17.70 9.98 -11.70
N LEU A 108 -16.81 9.00 -11.85
CA LEU A 108 -16.09 8.75 -13.09
C LEU A 108 -17.04 8.19 -14.17
N GLU A 109 -17.92 7.26 -13.80
CA GLU A 109 -18.98 6.73 -14.68
C GLU A 109 -19.91 7.84 -15.19
N LYS A 110 -20.33 8.77 -14.32
CA LYS A 110 -21.13 9.93 -14.74
C LYS A 110 -20.39 10.81 -15.73
N SER A 111 -19.10 11.02 -15.52
CA SER A 111 -18.27 11.81 -16.44
C SER A 111 -18.09 11.12 -17.80
N ILE A 112 -18.02 9.78 -17.82
CA ILE A 112 -17.99 9.00 -19.07
C ILE A 112 -19.31 9.21 -19.83
N GLU A 113 -20.45 9.11 -19.14
CA GLU A 113 -21.78 9.33 -19.74
C GLU A 113 -21.95 10.75 -20.29
N SER A 114 -21.45 11.76 -19.57
CA SER A 114 -21.43 13.15 -20.06
C SER A 114 -20.60 13.31 -21.34
N ALA A 115 -19.40 12.72 -21.40
CA ALA A 115 -18.55 12.78 -22.59
C ALA A 115 -19.19 12.08 -23.80
N ILE A 116 -19.88 10.95 -23.57
CA ILE A 116 -20.64 10.24 -24.61
C ILE A 116 -21.81 11.10 -25.11
N ALA A 117 -22.54 11.75 -24.20
CA ALA A 117 -23.66 12.63 -24.56
C ALA A 117 -23.20 13.86 -25.35
N GLU A 118 -22.00 14.37 -25.08
CA GLU A 118 -21.36 15.46 -25.83
C GLU A 118 -20.77 15.00 -27.18
N GLY A 119 -20.62 13.68 -27.39
CA GLY A 119 -20.03 13.08 -28.59
C GLY A 119 -18.50 13.04 -28.60
N ASP A 120 -17.85 13.31 -27.46
CA ASP A 120 -16.39 13.21 -27.30
C ASP A 120 -15.99 11.79 -26.88
N PHE A 121 -15.89 10.90 -27.87
CA PHE A 121 -15.55 9.51 -27.65
C PHE A 121 -14.11 9.29 -27.17
N GLY A 122 -13.16 10.15 -27.59
CA GLY A 122 -11.76 10.00 -27.19
C GLY A 122 -11.58 10.23 -25.69
N LYS A 123 -12.25 11.26 -25.15
CA LYS A 123 -12.26 11.52 -23.71
C LYS A 123 -13.01 10.44 -22.92
N ALA A 124 -14.09 9.90 -23.47
CA ALA A 124 -14.83 8.81 -22.84
C ALA A 124 -13.96 7.54 -22.71
N GLU A 125 -13.18 7.21 -23.74
CA GLU A 125 -12.24 6.08 -23.75
C GLU A 125 -11.14 6.25 -22.70
N GLU A 126 -10.46 7.40 -22.65
CA GLU A 126 -9.44 7.68 -21.64
C GLU A 126 -9.98 7.49 -20.21
N MET A 127 -11.19 8.01 -19.96
CA MET A 127 -11.84 7.91 -18.66
C MET A 127 -12.26 6.46 -18.32
N SER A 128 -12.59 5.66 -19.33
CA SER A 128 -12.88 4.23 -19.21
C SER A 128 -11.63 3.43 -18.83
N ASP A 129 -10.51 3.64 -19.52
CA ASP A 129 -9.24 2.95 -19.19
C ASP A 129 -8.77 3.29 -17.79
N ARG A 130 -8.96 4.54 -17.38
CA ARG A 130 -8.69 5.00 -16.02
C ARG A 130 -9.60 4.30 -15.00
N LEU A 131 -10.89 4.14 -15.29
CA LEU A 131 -11.83 3.39 -14.45
C LEU A 131 -11.36 1.94 -14.30
N ALA A 132 -11.05 1.28 -15.42
CA ALA A 132 -10.62 -0.11 -15.45
C ALA A 132 -9.34 -0.34 -14.63
N THR A 133 -8.35 0.54 -14.78
CA THR A 133 -7.10 0.48 -14.01
C THR A 133 -7.37 0.62 -12.50
N ARG A 134 -8.26 1.54 -12.12
CA ARG A 134 -8.63 1.75 -10.71
C ARG A 134 -9.35 0.53 -10.14
N GLU A 135 -10.32 -0.03 -10.87
CA GLU A 135 -11.06 -1.22 -10.43
C GLU A 135 -10.15 -2.45 -10.32
N LEU A 136 -9.21 -2.61 -11.25
CA LEU A 136 -8.18 -3.65 -11.16
C LEU A 136 -7.33 -3.47 -9.90
N ALA A 137 -6.88 -2.25 -9.60
CA ALA A 137 -6.11 -1.96 -8.39
C ALA A 137 -6.90 -2.30 -7.11
N VAL A 138 -8.22 -2.05 -7.08
CA VAL A 138 -9.08 -2.45 -5.96
C VAL A 138 -9.13 -3.97 -5.81
N LYS A 139 -9.29 -4.71 -6.90
CA LYS A 139 -9.27 -6.18 -6.88
C LYS A 139 -7.93 -6.70 -6.34
N ILE A 140 -6.82 -6.12 -6.79
CA ILE A 140 -5.46 -6.50 -6.35
C ILE A 140 -5.30 -6.27 -4.85
N ALA A 141 -5.74 -5.13 -4.33
CA ALA A 141 -5.70 -4.83 -2.90
C ALA A 141 -6.53 -5.83 -2.09
N GLN A 142 -7.76 -6.12 -2.52
CA GLN A 142 -8.62 -7.12 -1.86
C GLN A 142 -8.01 -8.52 -1.87
N ALA A 143 -7.39 -8.92 -2.98
CA ALA A 143 -6.70 -10.20 -3.08
C ALA A 143 -5.49 -10.27 -2.14
N ALA A 144 -4.73 -9.18 -2.01
CA ALA A 144 -3.59 -9.09 -1.11
C ALA A 144 -4.04 -9.18 0.36
N ASP A 145 -5.10 -8.46 0.73
CA ASP A 145 -5.70 -8.54 2.07
C ASP A 145 -6.14 -9.97 2.41
N CYS A 146 -6.72 -10.69 1.44
CA CYS A 146 -7.11 -12.10 1.63
C CYS A 146 -5.89 -13.00 1.85
N ARG A 147 -4.83 -12.83 1.06
CA ARG A 147 -3.58 -13.59 1.21
C ARG A 147 -2.97 -13.38 2.58
N ASP A 148 -2.85 -12.13 3.01
CA ASP A 148 -2.23 -11.76 4.28
C ASP A 148 -3.07 -12.24 5.47
N PHE A 149 -4.40 -12.25 5.34
CA PHE A 149 -5.29 -12.87 6.31
C PHE A 149 -5.07 -14.40 6.42
N VAL A 150 -4.94 -15.12 5.30
CA VAL A 150 -4.68 -16.57 5.32
C VAL A 150 -3.33 -16.87 5.96
N GLN A 151 -2.28 -16.13 5.60
CA GLN A 151 -0.95 -16.28 6.19
C GLN A 151 -0.97 -16.02 7.70
N SER A 152 -1.53 -14.88 8.12
CA SER A 152 -1.63 -14.55 9.55
C SER A 152 -2.46 -15.56 10.35
N LYS A 153 -3.51 -16.15 9.75
CA LYS A 153 -4.26 -17.26 10.37
C LYS A 153 -3.42 -18.51 10.55
N GLN A 154 -2.69 -18.93 9.53
CA GLN A 154 -1.80 -20.10 9.60
C GLN A 154 -0.69 -19.90 10.63
N GLU A 155 -0.07 -18.72 10.67
CA GLU A 155 0.97 -18.38 11.66
C GLU A 155 0.42 -18.36 13.09
N ALA A 156 -0.78 -17.81 13.29
CA ALA A 156 -1.44 -17.83 14.58
C ALA A 156 -1.78 -19.26 15.03
N GLU A 157 -2.23 -20.12 14.12
CA GLU A 157 -2.48 -21.54 14.40
C GLU A 157 -1.20 -22.32 14.70
N ALA A 158 -0.13 -22.09 13.93
CA ALA A 158 1.19 -22.69 14.16
C ALA A 158 1.75 -22.25 15.52
N SER A 159 1.61 -20.97 15.86
CA SER A 159 2.00 -20.43 17.17
C SER A 159 1.21 -21.08 18.31
N ARG A 160 -0.12 -21.23 18.15
CA ARG A 160 -0.98 -21.94 19.11
C ARG A 160 -0.59 -23.41 19.24
N ALA A 161 -0.30 -24.09 18.13
CA ALA A 161 0.14 -25.48 18.12
C ALA A 161 1.50 -25.63 18.82
N ALA A 162 2.47 -24.76 18.53
CA ALA A 162 3.77 -24.74 19.19
C ALA A 162 3.65 -24.46 20.69
N GLN A 163 2.81 -23.52 21.10
CA GLN A 163 2.51 -23.28 22.52
C GLN A 163 1.86 -24.49 23.18
N LYS A 164 0.88 -25.14 22.52
CA LYS A 164 0.27 -26.38 23.02
C LYS A 164 1.31 -27.49 23.19
N ARG A 165 2.22 -27.68 22.23
CA ARG A 165 3.34 -28.64 22.31
C ARG A 165 4.28 -28.33 23.47
N LYS A 166 4.67 -27.06 23.66
CA LYS A 166 5.50 -26.62 24.79
C LYS A 166 4.83 -26.81 26.16
N LYS A 167 3.50 -26.62 26.22
CA LYS A 167 2.68 -26.84 27.43
C LYS A 167 2.41 -28.30 27.73
N GLN A 168 2.67 -29.23 26.79
CA GLN A 168 2.66 -30.66 27.11
C GLN A 168 3.89 -30.95 27.96
N ILE A 169 3.65 -31.08 29.27
CA ILE A 169 4.65 -31.49 30.25
C ILE A 169 5.00 -32.95 29.95
N ALA A 170 6.28 -33.26 29.74
CA ALA A 170 6.78 -34.60 29.43
C ALA A 170 6.67 -35.61 30.59
N TRP A 171 6.10 -35.19 31.72
CA TRP A 171 6.02 -35.96 32.96
C TRP A 171 4.56 -36.26 33.28
N GLY A 172 4.16 -37.53 33.13
CA GLY A 172 3.01 -38.06 33.89
C GLY A 172 1.82 -38.62 33.12
N PHE A 173 1.96 -39.19 31.91
CA PHE A 173 0.91 -40.08 31.37
C PHE A 173 1.41 -41.13 30.36
N GLU A 174 2.66 -41.58 30.43
CA GLU A 174 3.12 -42.65 29.52
C GLU A 174 2.84 -44.05 30.08
N ALA A 175 2.69 -44.18 31.40
CA ALA A 175 2.42 -45.47 32.06
C ALA A 175 0.96 -45.95 31.86
N LYS A 176 -0.03 -45.05 31.93
CA LYS A 176 -1.46 -45.42 31.79
C LYS A 176 -1.88 -45.65 30.33
N GLN A 177 -1.31 -44.90 29.37
CA GLN A 177 -1.46 -45.21 27.94
C GLN A 177 -0.80 -46.54 27.56
N ARG A 178 0.32 -46.92 28.18
CA ARG A 178 0.92 -48.25 27.99
C ARG A 178 0.03 -49.38 28.52
N TRP A 179 -0.74 -49.18 29.58
CA TRP A 179 -1.58 -50.24 30.17
C TRP A 179 -2.95 -50.34 29.49
N GLU A 180 -3.51 -49.22 29.04
CA GLU A 180 -4.76 -49.22 28.28
C GLU A 180 -4.58 -49.84 26.88
N THR A 181 -3.47 -49.59 26.19
CA THR A 181 -3.18 -50.21 24.89
C THR A 181 -2.70 -51.67 25.00
N LYS A 182 -2.16 -52.09 26.17
CA LYS A 182 -1.72 -53.47 26.40
C LYS A 182 -2.85 -54.41 26.87
N SER A 183 -3.94 -53.88 27.41
CA SER A 183 -5.09 -54.68 27.86
C SER A 183 -6.06 -55.06 26.74
N ASN A 184 -5.90 -54.56 25.51
CA ASN A 184 -6.80 -54.86 24.38
C ASN A 184 -6.25 -55.95 23.43
N MET A 185 -5.27 -56.74 23.88
CA MET A 185 -4.64 -57.82 23.08
C MET A 185 -5.08 -59.24 23.49
N GLY A 186 -6.13 -59.40 24.28
CA GLY A 186 -6.55 -60.76 24.67
C GLY A 186 -7.85 -60.81 25.43
N TYR A 187 -8.96 -60.80 24.70
CA TYR A 187 -10.12 -61.62 25.02
C TYR A 187 -10.65 -62.18 23.69
N MET A 188 -10.03 -63.29 23.27
CA MET A 188 -10.69 -64.39 22.55
C MET A 188 -11.39 -65.26 23.59
#